data_AF-A0A7S1UYC4-F1
#
_entry.id   AF-A0A7S1UYC4-F1
#
_cell.length_a   1.000
_cell.length_b   1.000
_cell.length_c   1.000
_cell.angle_alpha   90.00
_cell.angle_beta   90.00
_cell.angle_gamma   90.00
#
_symmetry.space_group_name_H-M   'P 1'
#
loop_
_entity.id
_entity.type
_entity.pdbx_description
1 polymer ?
#
loop_
_entity_poly.entity_id
_entity_poly.type
_entity_poly.pdbx_seq_one_letter_code
_entity_poly.pdbx_strand_id
1 'polypeptide(L)'
;DSVGELQQQQTVWDTWADSWAESAERAQAITNIPKEDDFQPSTLEFLNQTRNWTEAQLPPSNTTVIFMVMSARHNFDRRQTIRETWRQGHESNVYFLVSDICWVLPQYKYPDPYACEGPQGHNGTFEQANIDDQQQLEQEQQEHRDLIFVPRKESYRSLVYKLKFAYKWSTDHVPKLKWV
;
A
#
# COMPACT_ATOMS: atom_id res chain seq x y z
N ASP A 1 -28.75 38.99 -34.56
CA ASP A 1 -27.59 38.29 -33.97
C ASP A 1 -27.79 37.79 -32.54
N SER A 2 -28.94 38.00 -31.89
CA SER A 2 -29.19 37.54 -30.51
C SER A 2 -29.65 36.07 -30.36
N VAL A 3 -30.14 35.42 -31.43
CA VAL A 3 -30.63 34.03 -31.37
C VAL A 3 -29.48 33.01 -31.40
N GLY A 4 -28.40 33.31 -32.13
CA GLY A 4 -27.21 32.46 -32.20
C GLY A 4 -26.42 32.44 -30.88
N GLU A 5 -26.37 33.57 -30.18
CA GLU A 5 -25.72 33.69 -28.87
C GLU A 5 -26.44 32.89 -27.78
N LEU A 6 -27.78 32.88 -27.80
CA LEU A 6 -28.59 32.10 -26.86
C LEU A 6 -28.44 30.59 -27.09
N GLN A 7 -28.38 30.13 -28.34
CA GLN A 7 -28.13 28.72 -28.65
C GLN A 7 -26.73 28.27 -28.23
N GLN A 8 -25.73 29.14 -28.42
CA GLN A 8 -24.36 28.85 -28.02
C GLN A 8 -24.21 28.79 -26.50
N GLN A 9 -24.88 29.69 -25.76
CA GLN A 9 -24.91 29.64 -24.29
C GLN A 9 -25.64 28.38 -23.79
N GLN A 10 -26.76 27.99 -24.41
CA GLN A 10 -27.47 26.77 -24.03
C GLN A 10 -26.59 25.53 -24.20
N THR A 11 -25.82 25.45 -25.29
CA THR A 11 -24.93 24.31 -25.56
C THR A 11 -23.81 24.21 -24.52
N VAL A 12 -23.31 25.37 -24.03
CA VAL A 12 -22.34 25.41 -22.93
C VAL A 12 -22.97 24.96 -21.61
N TRP A 13 -24.20 25.37 -21.31
CA TRP A 13 -24.91 24.92 -20.12
C TRP A 13 -25.18 23.41 -20.13
N ASP A 14 -25.57 22.86 -21.28
CA ASP A 14 -25.85 21.43 -21.43
C ASP A 14 -24.57 20.59 -21.27
N THR A 15 -23.46 21.02 -21.87
CA THR A 15 -22.15 20.34 -21.71
C THR A 15 -21.61 20.39 -20.27
N TRP A 16 -21.84 21.50 -19.57
CA TRP A 16 -21.51 21.57 -18.14
C TRP A 16 -22.41 20.63 -17.34
N ALA A 17 -23.72 20.63 -17.57
CA ALA A 17 -24.67 19.75 -16.88
C ALA A 17 -24.31 18.26 -17.04
N ASP A 18 -23.94 17.84 -18.25
CA ASP A 18 -23.47 16.47 -18.53
C ASP A 18 -22.18 16.15 -17.78
N SER A 19 -21.22 17.08 -17.73
CA SER A 19 -19.97 16.92 -16.97
C SER A 19 -20.21 16.81 -15.45
N TRP A 20 -21.19 17.54 -14.92
CA TRP A 20 -21.59 17.45 -13.51
C TRP A 20 -22.31 16.14 -13.22
N ALA A 21 -23.15 15.63 -14.13
CA ALA A 21 -23.79 14.33 -14.01
C ALA A 21 -22.76 13.19 -14.02
N GLU A 22 -21.81 13.19 -14.96
CA GLU A 22 -20.71 12.21 -15.00
C GLU A 22 -19.82 12.30 -13.74
N SER A 23 -19.59 13.49 -13.21
CA SER A 23 -18.82 13.68 -11.98
C SER A 23 -19.57 13.19 -10.74
N ALA A 24 -20.89 13.36 -10.70
CA ALA A 24 -21.75 12.85 -9.64
C ALA A 24 -21.84 11.30 -9.70
N GLU A 25 -21.92 10.70 -10.88
CA GLU A 25 -21.86 9.26 -11.06
C GLU A 25 -20.49 8.68 -10.65
N ARG A 26 -19.39 9.35 -11.01
CA ARG A 26 -18.04 9.01 -10.52
C ARG A 26 -17.92 9.14 -9.00
N ALA A 27 -18.54 10.16 -8.40
CA ALA A 27 -18.55 10.32 -6.94
C ALA A 27 -19.38 9.23 -6.25
N GLN A 28 -20.50 8.80 -6.84
CA GLN A 28 -21.27 7.66 -6.36
C GLN A 28 -20.52 6.33 -6.52
N ALA A 29 -19.72 6.15 -7.57
CA ALA A 29 -18.84 5.01 -7.72
C ALA A 29 -17.73 4.95 -6.63
N ILE A 30 -17.31 6.10 -6.09
CA ILE A 30 -16.37 6.19 -4.95
C ILE A 30 -17.06 5.81 -3.63
N THR A 31 -18.38 5.94 -3.51
CA THR A 31 -19.12 5.46 -2.32
C THR A 31 -19.29 3.94 -2.28
N ASN A 32 -19.01 3.25 -3.40
CA ASN A 32 -18.97 1.80 -3.51
C ASN A 32 -17.54 1.23 -3.33
N ILE A 33 -16.65 1.95 -2.64
CA ILE A 33 -15.44 1.32 -2.13
C ILE A 33 -15.89 0.19 -1.18
N PRO A 34 -15.50 -1.07 -1.44
CA PRO A 34 -15.86 -2.19 -0.57
C PRO A 34 -15.46 -1.86 0.86
N LYS A 35 -16.36 -2.13 1.82
CA LYS A 35 -16.01 -1.96 3.22
C LYS A 35 -14.88 -2.92 3.54
N GLU A 36 -14.09 -2.59 4.57
CA GLU A 36 -12.91 -3.35 5.01
C GLU A 36 -13.21 -4.86 5.22
N ASP A 37 -14.49 -5.20 5.42
CA ASP A 37 -15.04 -6.55 5.61
C ASP A 37 -15.34 -7.35 4.32
N ASP A 38 -15.24 -6.77 3.12
CA ASP A 38 -15.54 -7.45 1.84
C ASP A 38 -14.35 -8.25 1.26
N PHE A 39 -13.27 -8.43 2.04
CA PHE A 39 -12.08 -9.14 1.61
C PHE A 39 -12.30 -10.67 1.65
N GLN A 40 -12.29 -11.30 0.46
CA GLN A 40 -12.64 -12.72 0.24
C GLN A 40 -11.82 -13.73 1.08
N PRO A 41 -12.43 -14.84 1.56
CA PRO A 41 -11.86 -15.77 2.55
C PRO A 41 -10.50 -16.42 2.23
N SER A 42 -10.03 -16.39 0.97
CA SER A 42 -8.65 -16.75 0.62
C SER A 42 -7.59 -15.87 1.30
N THR A 43 -7.99 -14.69 1.78
CA THR A 43 -7.12 -13.80 2.52
C THR A 43 -7.02 -14.20 3.98
N LEU A 44 -7.99 -14.89 4.58
CA LEU A 44 -7.93 -15.35 5.97
C LEU A 44 -6.97 -16.54 6.15
N GLU A 45 -6.92 -17.48 5.20
CA GLU A 45 -5.93 -18.57 5.20
C GLU A 45 -4.51 -18.06 4.91
N PHE A 46 -4.37 -17.10 4.00
CA PHE A 46 -3.07 -16.48 3.71
C PHE A 46 -2.61 -15.52 4.81
N LEU A 47 -3.53 -14.77 5.43
CA LEU A 47 -3.25 -13.96 6.63
C LEU A 47 -2.75 -14.82 7.78
N ASN A 48 -3.21 -16.08 7.88
CA ASN A 48 -2.69 -17.05 8.84
C ASN A 48 -1.28 -17.55 8.48
N GLN A 49 -0.91 -17.64 7.20
CA GLN A 49 0.48 -17.89 6.79
C GLN A 49 1.38 -16.66 7.06
N THR A 50 0.87 -15.44 6.82
CA THR A 50 1.55 -14.19 7.22
C THR A 50 1.41 -13.84 8.71
N ARG A 51 0.85 -14.74 9.54
CA ARG A 51 0.82 -14.57 11.01
C ARG A 51 1.95 -15.30 11.73
N ASN A 52 2.70 -16.18 11.07
CA ASN A 52 3.95 -16.73 11.61
C ASN A 52 5.14 -15.77 11.39
N TRP A 53 4.89 -14.47 11.39
CA TRP A 53 5.93 -13.45 11.35
C TRP A 53 6.27 -13.03 12.76
N THR A 54 7.56 -12.96 13.05
CA THR A 54 8.04 -12.32 14.27
C THR A 54 7.59 -10.87 14.25
N GLU A 55 6.86 -10.44 15.29
CA GLU A 55 6.44 -9.05 15.41
C GLU A 55 7.64 -8.11 15.49
N ALA A 56 7.48 -6.94 14.87
CA ALA A 56 8.43 -5.85 14.97
C ALA A 56 8.70 -5.52 16.44
N GLN A 57 9.96 -5.25 16.77
CA GLN A 57 10.30 -4.78 18.09
C GLN A 57 9.67 -3.40 18.32
N LEU A 58 8.87 -3.27 19.38
CA LEU A 58 8.23 -1.99 19.69
C LEU A 58 9.27 -0.92 20.05
N PRO A 59 9.02 0.35 19.67
CA PRO A 59 9.92 1.43 20.01
C PRO A 59 9.86 1.73 21.51
N PRO A 60 10.92 2.33 22.09
CA PRO A 60 10.91 2.77 23.48
C PRO A 60 9.72 3.68 23.80
N SER A 61 9.17 3.57 25.02
CA SER A 61 7.98 4.32 25.45
C SER A 61 8.17 5.85 25.50
N ASN A 62 9.42 6.31 25.48
CA ASN A 62 9.80 7.72 25.41
C ASN A 62 10.13 8.22 24.00
N THR A 63 9.93 7.37 22.98
CA THR A 63 10.13 7.75 21.57
C THR A 63 9.17 8.87 21.18
N THR A 64 9.73 9.91 20.55
CA THR A 64 8.97 11.08 20.08
C THR A 64 9.02 11.26 18.56
N VAL A 65 9.98 10.60 17.90
CA VAL A 65 10.19 10.61 16.45
C VAL A 65 10.32 9.17 15.99
N ILE A 66 9.63 8.80 14.93
CA ILE A 66 9.77 7.50 14.27
C ILE A 66 9.93 7.71 12.76
N PHE A 67 10.77 6.91 12.12
CA PHE A 67 10.98 6.94 10.68
C PHE A 67 10.32 5.71 10.06
N MET A 68 9.33 5.95 9.21
CA MET A 68 8.52 4.93 8.56
C MET A 68 8.91 4.82 7.09
N VAL A 69 9.83 3.91 6.77
CA VAL A 69 10.40 3.75 5.43
C VAL A 69 9.57 2.78 4.61
N MET A 70 8.78 3.28 3.67
CA MET A 70 8.08 2.41 2.70
C MET A 70 9.11 1.69 1.81
N SER A 71 9.16 0.37 1.89
CA SER A 71 10.10 -0.47 1.14
C SER A 71 9.35 -1.53 0.33
N ALA A 72 9.91 -1.91 -0.81
CA ALA A 72 9.41 -3.04 -1.60
C ALA A 72 10.01 -4.34 -1.05
N ARG A 73 9.33 -5.46 -1.25
CA ARG A 73 9.76 -6.79 -0.77
C ARG A 73 11.23 -7.11 -1.11
N HIS A 74 11.58 -7.05 -2.39
CA HIS A 74 12.94 -7.32 -2.90
C HIS A 74 14.03 -6.28 -2.56
N ASN A 75 13.73 -5.18 -1.87
CA ASN A 75 14.71 -4.11 -1.59
C ASN A 75 15.63 -4.42 -0.39
N PHE A 76 16.13 -5.65 -0.27
CA PHE A 76 16.98 -6.09 0.85
C PHE A 76 18.24 -5.23 0.99
N ASP A 77 19.02 -5.07 -0.09
CA ASP A 77 20.26 -4.29 -0.10
C ASP A 77 20.03 -2.83 0.31
N ARG A 78 18.89 -2.25 -0.07
CA ARG A 78 18.54 -0.87 0.30
C ARG A 78 18.21 -0.75 1.77
N ARG A 79 17.44 -1.71 2.31
CA ARG A 79 17.16 -1.75 3.76
C ARG A 79 18.46 -1.92 4.52
N GLN A 80 19.32 -2.85 4.10
CA GLN A 80 20.62 -3.08 4.71
C GLN A 80 21.51 -1.83 4.66
N THR A 81 21.60 -1.16 3.52
CA THR A 81 22.34 0.10 3.39
C THR A 81 21.82 1.15 4.38
N ILE A 82 20.51 1.25 4.58
CA ILE A 82 19.93 2.16 5.58
C ILE A 82 20.36 1.75 7.00
N ARG A 83 20.33 0.46 7.33
CA ARG A 83 20.79 -0.08 8.63
C ARG A 83 22.25 0.29 8.92
N GLU A 84 23.09 0.21 7.91
CA GLU A 84 24.54 0.45 8.00
C GLU A 84 24.93 1.93 7.90
N THR A 85 23.99 2.81 7.51
CA THR A 85 24.24 4.24 7.33
C THR A 85 23.46 5.09 8.32
N TRP A 86 22.46 5.84 7.87
CA TRP A 86 21.80 6.86 8.70
C TRP A 86 20.88 6.29 9.79
N ARG A 87 20.56 4.98 9.76
CA ARG A 87 19.88 4.32 10.90
C ARG A 87 20.81 4.10 12.08
N GLN A 88 22.12 4.05 11.88
CA GLN A 88 23.09 3.73 12.93
C GLN A 88 22.97 4.72 14.10
N GLY A 89 22.81 4.19 15.32
CA GLY A 89 22.56 4.97 16.53
C GLY A 89 21.08 5.33 16.77
N HIS A 90 20.18 4.93 15.87
CA HIS A 90 18.73 5.17 15.93
C HIS A 90 17.93 3.89 15.59
N GLU A 91 18.48 2.72 15.90
CA GLU A 91 17.96 1.41 15.47
C GLU A 91 16.52 1.16 15.91
N SER A 92 16.14 1.67 17.08
CA SER A 92 14.80 1.53 17.68
C SER A 92 13.74 2.48 17.12
N ASN A 93 14.12 3.38 16.22
CA ASN A 93 13.23 4.44 15.73
C ASN A 93 12.96 4.33 14.23
N VAL A 94 13.60 3.40 13.52
CA VAL A 94 13.49 3.26 12.05
C VAL A 94 12.86 1.92 11.72
N TYR A 95 11.78 1.94 10.96
CA TYR A 95 11.02 0.77 10.58
C TYR A 95 10.76 0.74 9.07
N PHE A 96 10.74 -0.46 8.50
CA PHE A 96 10.48 -0.66 7.07
C PHE A 96 9.08 -1.24 6.86
N LEU A 97 8.26 -0.56 6.06
CA LEU A 97 6.93 -1.04 5.70
C LEU A 97 7.00 -1.88 4.44
N VAL A 98 6.72 -3.17 4.58
CA VAL A 98 6.70 -4.14 3.49
C VAL A 98 5.29 -4.68 3.33
N SER A 99 4.83 -4.76 2.09
CA SER A 99 3.49 -5.25 1.78
C SER A 99 3.48 -6.74 1.44
N ASP A 100 2.27 -7.25 1.31
CA ASP A 100 2.03 -8.59 0.85
C ASP A 100 2.43 -8.80 -0.61
N ILE A 101 2.58 -10.03 -1.04
CA ILE A 101 3.03 -10.41 -2.36
C ILE A 101 1.97 -10.09 -3.43
N CYS A 102 2.47 -9.69 -4.61
CA CYS A 102 1.64 -9.58 -5.79
C CYS A 102 1.82 -10.79 -6.71
N TRP A 103 0.74 -11.56 -6.87
CA TRP A 103 0.70 -12.79 -7.67
C TRP A 103 0.57 -12.56 -9.17
N VAL A 104 0.35 -11.31 -9.59
CA VAL A 104 0.16 -10.95 -11.00
C VAL A 104 1.52 -10.71 -11.62
N LEU A 105 1.91 -11.60 -12.54
CA LEU A 105 3.15 -11.45 -13.29
C LEU A 105 3.12 -10.13 -14.09
N PRO A 106 4.28 -9.47 -14.30
CA PRO A 106 4.34 -8.18 -14.99
C PRO A 106 3.62 -8.17 -16.34
N GLN A 107 3.68 -9.26 -17.12
CA GLN A 107 3.00 -9.35 -18.42
C GLN A 107 1.45 -9.33 -18.34
N TYR A 108 0.88 -9.57 -17.16
CA TYR A 108 -0.56 -9.64 -16.93
C TYR A 108 -1.13 -8.40 -16.20
N LYS A 109 -0.29 -7.39 -15.89
CA LYS A 109 -0.73 -6.14 -15.24
C LYS A 109 -1.33 -5.12 -16.23
N TYR A 110 -2.06 -5.57 -17.24
CA TYR A 110 -2.73 -4.69 -18.20
C TYR A 110 -4.23 -4.63 -17.88
N PRO A 111 -4.89 -3.45 -17.94
CA PRO A 111 -4.39 -2.15 -18.43
C PRO A 111 -3.65 -1.30 -17.41
N ASP A 112 -3.67 -1.64 -16.12
CA ASP A 112 -3.03 -0.84 -15.06
C ASP A 112 -1.74 -1.50 -14.54
N PRO A 113 -0.55 -1.11 -15.04
CA PRO A 113 0.73 -1.68 -14.62
C PRO A 113 1.08 -1.39 -13.15
N TYR A 114 0.36 -0.45 -12.53
CA TYR A 114 0.58 -0.01 -11.15
C TYR A 114 -0.30 -0.76 -10.14
N ALA A 115 -1.28 -1.54 -10.61
CA ALA A 115 -2.13 -2.36 -9.78
C ALA A 115 -1.55 -3.77 -9.56
N CYS A 116 -2.05 -4.42 -8.51
CA CYS A 116 -1.91 -5.87 -8.35
C CYS A 116 -3.23 -6.57 -8.69
N GLU A 117 -3.74 -6.25 -9.88
CA GLU A 117 -4.98 -6.78 -10.43
C GLU A 117 -4.67 -7.22 -11.86
N GLY A 118 -5.09 -8.42 -12.22
CA GLY A 118 -4.93 -8.98 -13.56
C GLY A 118 -6.26 -9.54 -14.06
N PRO A 119 -6.35 -9.92 -15.35
CA PRO A 119 -7.57 -10.49 -15.89
C PRO A 119 -7.98 -11.75 -15.10
N GLN A 120 -9.27 -11.89 -14.82
CA GLN A 120 -9.80 -13.02 -14.02
C GLN A 120 -9.36 -14.35 -14.62
N GLY A 121 -8.74 -15.22 -13.81
CA GLY A 121 -8.21 -16.51 -14.25
C GLY A 121 -6.69 -16.54 -14.50
N HIS A 122 -6.02 -15.39 -14.56
CA HIS A 122 -4.56 -15.31 -14.58
C HIS A 122 -4.01 -15.17 -13.16
N ASN A 123 -4.26 -16.17 -12.33
CA ASN A 123 -3.42 -16.39 -11.16
C ASN A 123 -2.07 -16.86 -11.69
N GLY A 124 -1.09 -15.96 -11.70
CA GLY A 124 0.27 -16.35 -12.04
C GLY A 124 0.70 -17.51 -11.15
N THR A 125 1.39 -18.48 -11.72
CA THR A 125 2.24 -19.35 -10.90
C THR A 125 3.18 -18.44 -10.12
N PHE A 126 3.47 -18.79 -8.87
CA PHE A 126 4.49 -18.11 -8.10
C PHE A 126 5.76 -18.00 -8.93
N GLU A 127 6.20 -16.78 -9.20
CA GLU A 127 7.56 -16.60 -9.69
C GLU A 127 8.50 -17.05 -8.57
N GLN A 128 9.53 -17.85 -8.87
CA GLN A 128 10.46 -18.34 -7.86
C GLN A 128 11.02 -17.18 -7.02
N ALA A 129 11.31 -16.04 -7.67
CA ALA A 129 11.76 -14.81 -7.01
C ALA A 129 10.82 -14.31 -5.91
N ASN A 130 9.52 -14.50 -6.07
CA ASN A 130 8.50 -14.07 -5.12
C ASN A 130 8.48 -14.97 -3.86
N ILE A 131 8.80 -16.26 -4.02
CA ILE A 131 8.99 -17.22 -2.91
C ILE A 131 10.33 -16.92 -2.23
N ASP A 132 11.38 -16.68 -3.00
CA ASP A 132 12.72 -16.37 -2.48
C ASP A 132 12.68 -15.07 -1.66
N ASP A 133 11.99 -14.04 -2.14
CA ASP A 133 11.73 -12.79 -1.41
C ASP A 133 11.01 -13.05 -0.09
N GLN A 134 9.99 -13.92 -0.10
CA GLN A 134 9.22 -14.25 1.11
C GLN A 134 10.12 -14.91 2.16
N GLN A 135 10.95 -15.88 1.77
CA GLN A 135 11.89 -16.55 2.67
C GLN A 135 12.96 -15.59 3.21
N GLN A 136 13.50 -14.73 2.35
CA GLN A 136 14.49 -13.73 2.76
C GLN A 136 13.89 -12.68 3.71
N LEU A 137 12.66 -12.24 3.49
CA LEU A 137 11.97 -11.32 4.41
C LEU A 137 11.74 -11.94 5.79
N GLU A 138 11.40 -13.23 5.86
CA GLU A 138 11.24 -13.95 7.12
C GLU A 138 12.55 -14.01 7.90
N GLN A 139 13.66 -14.31 7.22
CA GLN A 139 15.00 -14.32 7.81
C GLN A 139 15.41 -12.92 8.27
N GLU A 140 15.24 -11.92 7.41
CA GLU A 140 15.53 -10.51 7.70
C GLU A 140 14.75 -10.02 8.93
N GLN A 141 13.47 -10.41 9.05
CA GLN A 141 12.66 -10.04 10.20
C GLN A 141 13.08 -10.76 11.48
N GLN A 142 13.48 -12.03 11.40
CA GLN A 142 14.03 -12.75 12.54
C GLN A 142 15.32 -12.09 13.05
N GLU A 143 16.16 -11.59 12.14
CA GLU A 143 17.44 -10.96 12.47
C GLU A 143 17.28 -9.54 13.00
N HIS A 144 16.52 -8.68 12.32
CA HIS A 144 16.51 -7.24 12.60
C HIS A 144 15.27 -6.73 13.33
N ARG A 145 14.15 -7.46 13.25
CA ARG A 145 12.87 -7.13 13.90
C ARG A 145 12.37 -5.69 13.64
N ASP A 146 12.67 -5.14 12.47
CA ASP A 146 12.36 -3.76 12.07
C ASP A 146 11.39 -3.68 10.88
N LEU A 147 10.90 -4.82 10.38
CA LEU A 147 9.87 -4.85 9.34
C LEU A 147 8.48 -4.77 9.95
N ILE A 148 7.64 -3.91 9.37
CA ILE A 148 6.22 -3.82 9.65
C ILE A 148 5.49 -4.32 8.41
N PHE A 149 4.73 -5.40 8.60
CA PHE A 149 3.92 -5.97 7.53
C PHE A 149 2.64 -5.16 7.33
N VAL A 150 2.42 -4.73 6.09
CA VAL A 150 1.20 -4.04 5.67
C VAL A 150 0.29 -5.07 5.01
N PRO A 151 -0.94 -5.31 5.53
CA PRO A 151 -1.85 -6.35 5.06
C PRO A 151 -2.55 -5.94 3.76
N ARG A 152 -1.76 -5.69 2.72
CA ARG A 152 -2.21 -5.32 1.38
C ARG A 152 -1.16 -5.73 0.38
N LYS A 153 -1.59 -6.23 -0.79
CA LYS A 153 -0.71 -6.61 -1.90
C LYS A 153 0.19 -5.45 -2.33
N GLU A 154 1.46 -5.75 -2.58
CA GLU A 154 2.49 -4.83 -3.02
C GLU A 154 2.19 -4.37 -4.45
N SER A 155 2.02 -3.06 -4.60
CA SER A 155 1.79 -2.42 -5.88
C SER A 155 2.06 -0.93 -5.71
N TYR A 156 2.33 -0.22 -6.80
CA TYR A 156 2.47 1.22 -6.72
C TYR A 156 1.16 1.88 -6.24
N ARG A 157 0.01 1.33 -6.65
CA ARG A 157 -1.33 1.80 -6.22
C ARG A 157 -1.61 1.59 -4.73
N SER A 158 -0.88 0.70 -4.06
CA SER A 158 -1.00 0.47 -2.62
C SER A 158 -0.09 1.34 -1.76
N LEU A 159 0.75 2.20 -2.34
CA LEU A 159 1.61 3.13 -1.59
C LEU A 159 0.84 4.05 -0.65
N VAL A 160 -0.29 4.61 -1.08
CA VAL A 160 -1.12 5.47 -0.23
C VAL A 160 -1.66 4.70 0.99
N TYR A 161 -1.94 3.41 0.80
CA TYR A 161 -2.36 2.54 1.90
C TYR A 161 -1.20 2.27 2.86
N LYS A 162 0.01 1.98 2.36
CA LYS A 162 1.21 1.85 3.20
C LYS A 162 1.44 3.10 4.03
N LEU A 163 1.29 4.28 3.43
CA LEU A 163 1.44 5.55 4.13
C LEU A 163 0.39 5.72 5.23
N LYS A 164 -0.90 5.50 4.91
CA LYS A 164 -1.98 5.58 5.91
C LYS A 164 -1.77 4.56 7.04
N PHE A 165 -1.37 3.34 6.70
CA PHE A 165 -1.05 2.30 7.65
C PHE A 165 0.13 2.67 8.54
N ALA A 166 1.17 3.30 8.00
CA ALA A 166 2.31 3.81 8.76
C ALA A 166 1.85 4.76 9.86
N TYR A 167 1.07 5.78 9.50
CA TYR A 167 0.55 6.74 10.48
C TYR A 167 -0.26 6.06 11.58
N LYS A 168 -1.19 5.16 11.20
CA LYS A 168 -2.00 4.42 12.16
C LYS A 168 -1.13 3.57 13.09
N TRP A 169 -0.20 2.81 12.53
CA TRP A 169 0.69 1.96 13.31
C TRP A 169 1.52 2.79 14.30
N SER A 170 2.06 3.93 13.85
CA SER A 170 2.84 4.83 14.72
C SER A 170 1.99 5.39 15.86
N THR A 171 0.75 5.82 15.63
CA THR A 171 -0.12 6.34 16.69
C THR A 171 -0.57 5.26 17.67
N ASP A 172 -0.75 4.03 17.20
CA ASP A 172 -1.21 2.91 18.03
C ASP A 172 -0.09 2.38 18.94
N HIS A 173 1.18 2.47 18.52
CA HIS A 173 2.31 1.85 19.22
C HIS A 173 3.28 2.83 19.89
N VAL A 174 3.18 4.14 19.60
CA VAL A 174 4.11 5.16 20.13
C VAL A 174 3.35 6.22 20.92
N PRO A 175 3.12 6.05 22.24
CA PRO A 175 2.24 6.92 23.01
C PRO A 175 2.70 8.38 23.10
N LYS A 176 4.01 8.64 22.97
CA LYS A 176 4.60 9.99 23.06
C LYS A 176 5.03 10.53 21.70
N LEU A 177 4.50 9.97 20.62
CA LEU A 177 4.79 10.39 19.26
C LEU A 177 4.52 11.88 19.06
N LYS A 178 5.47 12.56 18.44
CA LYS A 178 5.35 13.96 18.03
C LYS A 178 5.58 14.12 16.52
N TRP A 179 6.46 13.30 15.95
CA TRP A 179 6.88 13.40 14.57
C TRP A 179 6.98 12.03 13.91
N VAL A 180 6.57 11.96 12.64
CA VAL A 180 6.72 10.83 11.72
C VAL A 180 7.38 11.35 10.46
#